data_AF-A0AA40C1F0-F1
#
_entry.id   AF-A0AA40C1F0-F1
#
_cell.length_a   1.000
_cell.length_b   1.000
_cell.length_c   1.000
_cell.angle_alpha   90.00
_cell.angle_beta   90.00
_cell.angle_gamma   90.00
#
_symmetry.space_group_name_H-M   'P 1'
#
loop_
_entity.id
_entity.type
_entity.pdbx_description
1 polymer ?
#
loop_
_entity_poly.entity_id
_entity_poly.type
_entity_poly.pdbx_seq_one_letter_code
_entity_poly.pdbx_strand_id
1 'polypeptide(L)'
;PVIEPSPVKTKFPTARIKRIMQADEEVGKVAQQTPIAVGKALELFMVALVTKSADVAREKNSKRVSAQMLKQVVETDEQWDFLREIVSRVENEEKAAKS
;
A
#
# COMPACT_ATOMS: atom_id res chain seq x y z
N PRO A 1 -2.53 22.20 -27.12
CA PRO A 1 -1.23 21.50 -26.87
C PRO A 1 -1.39 20.00 -27.10
N VAL A 2 -0.56 19.42 -27.97
CA VAL A 2 -0.50 17.97 -28.15
C VAL A 2 0.16 17.39 -26.88
N ILE A 3 -0.57 16.54 -26.15
CA ILE A 3 -0.08 15.93 -24.92
C ILE A 3 0.68 14.67 -25.31
N GLU A 4 1.99 14.69 -25.16
CA GLU A 4 2.82 13.49 -25.39
C GLU A 4 2.47 12.38 -24.38
N PRO A 5 2.45 11.11 -24.82
CA PRO A 5 2.18 9.99 -23.93
C PRO A 5 3.26 9.89 -22.85
N SER A 6 2.83 9.66 -21.61
CA SER A 6 3.75 9.48 -20.48
C SER A 6 4.70 8.31 -20.74
N PRO A 7 6.01 8.44 -20.45
CA PRO A 7 6.92 7.30 -20.46
C PRO A 7 6.58 6.30 -19.33
N VAL A 8 5.91 6.78 -18.28
CA VAL A 8 5.47 5.96 -17.14
C VAL A 8 4.07 5.43 -17.42
N LYS A 9 3.90 4.11 -17.33
CA LYS A 9 2.59 3.45 -17.41
C LYS A 9 2.26 2.81 -16.07
N THR A 10 1.00 2.89 -15.66
CA THR A 10 0.48 2.19 -14.48
C THR A 10 -0.59 1.18 -14.88
N LYS A 11 -0.67 0.09 -14.12
CA LYS A 11 -1.74 -0.92 -14.22
C LYS A 11 -3.03 -0.49 -13.51
N PHE A 12 -3.01 0.59 -12.74
CA PHE A 12 -4.16 1.06 -11.99
C PHE A 12 -5.03 2.05 -12.79
N PRO A 13 -6.36 2.04 -12.60
CA PRO A 13 -7.24 3.02 -13.25
C PRO A 13 -6.94 4.45 -12.77
N THR A 14 -6.39 5.28 -13.65
CA THR A 14 -6.00 6.68 -13.36
C THR A 14 -7.18 7.53 -12.86
N ALA A 15 -8.39 7.29 -13.38
CA ALA A 15 -9.60 7.97 -12.92
C ALA A 15 -9.94 7.64 -11.46
N ARG A 16 -9.68 6.41 -10.99
CA ARG A 16 -9.92 6.03 -9.59
C ARG A 16 -8.90 6.67 -8.66
N ILE A 17 -7.63 6.69 -9.06
CA ILE A 17 -6.56 7.38 -8.33
C ILE A 17 -6.90 8.87 -8.20
N LYS A 18 -7.28 9.53 -9.32
CA LYS A 18 -7.69 10.93 -9.30
C LYS A 18 -8.85 11.18 -8.33
N ARG A 19 -9.87 10.32 -8.31
CA ARG A 19 -11.00 10.44 -7.36
C ARG A 19 -10.58 10.31 -5.90
N ILE A 20 -9.63 9.43 -5.59
CA ILE A 20 -9.10 9.29 -4.23
C ILE A 20 -8.27 10.51 -3.85
N MET A 21 -7.42 11.01 -4.75
CA MET A 21 -6.64 12.23 -4.53
C MET A 21 -7.55 13.44 -4.26
N GLN A 22 -8.64 13.58 -5.01
CA GLN A 22 -9.59 14.69 -4.87
C GLN A 22 -10.66 14.43 -3.79
N ALA A 23 -10.56 13.34 -3.02
CA ALA A 23 -11.35 13.17 -1.80
C ALA A 23 -10.80 14.05 -0.66
N ASP A 24 -9.55 14.48 -0.79
CA ASP A 24 -8.95 15.53 0.02
C ASP A 24 -9.40 16.91 -0.50
N GLU A 25 -10.08 17.69 0.34
CA GLU A 25 -10.65 18.98 -0.03
C GLU A 25 -9.58 20.04 -0.37
N GLU A 26 -8.35 19.86 0.11
CA GLU A 26 -7.23 20.75 -0.21
C GLU A 26 -6.66 20.49 -1.62
N VAL A 27 -7.03 19.37 -2.26
CA VAL A 27 -6.55 18.99 -3.59
C VAL A 27 -7.48 19.52 -4.68
N GLY A 28 -7.04 20.61 -5.33
CA GLY A 28 -7.73 21.22 -6.47
C GLY A 28 -7.58 20.47 -7.80
N LYS A 29 -7.17 21.19 -8.86
CA LYS A 29 -7.01 20.60 -10.19
C LYS A 29 -5.73 19.75 -10.25
N VAL A 30 -5.89 18.49 -10.64
CA VAL A 30 -4.77 17.53 -10.79
C VAL A 30 -4.38 17.41 -12.26
N ALA A 31 -3.08 17.56 -12.57
CA ALA A 31 -2.54 17.36 -13.91
C ALA A 31 -2.67 15.89 -14.36
N GLN A 32 -2.83 15.64 -15.66
CA GLN A 32 -3.06 14.28 -16.17
C GLN A 32 -1.94 13.29 -15.81
N GLN A 33 -0.69 13.78 -15.71
CA GLN A 33 0.48 12.94 -15.41
C GLN A 33 0.55 12.51 -13.93
N THR A 34 -0.04 13.29 -13.02
CA THR A 34 0.09 13.03 -11.57
C THR A 34 -0.55 11.70 -11.16
N PRO A 35 -1.80 11.36 -11.54
CA PRO A 35 -2.38 10.05 -11.20
C PRO A 35 -1.63 8.87 -11.82
N ILE A 36 -0.96 9.06 -12.96
CA ILE A 36 -0.16 8.02 -13.62
C ILE A 36 1.09 7.72 -12.78
N ALA A 37 1.80 8.76 -12.35
CA ALA A 37 2.97 8.64 -11.49
C ALA A 37 2.60 8.04 -10.11
N VAL A 38 1.51 8.51 -9.50
CA VAL A 38 0.98 7.95 -8.24
C VAL A 38 0.60 6.49 -8.40
N GLY A 39 -0.01 6.11 -9.52
CA GLY A 39 -0.32 4.70 -9.82
C GLY A 39 0.93 3.84 -9.88
N LYS A 40 2.03 4.35 -10.46
CA LYS A 40 3.30 3.63 -10.48
C LYS A 40 3.93 3.52 -9.09
N ALA A 41 3.87 4.60 -8.30
CA ALA A 41 4.32 4.59 -6.92
C ALA A 41 3.53 3.58 -6.07
N LEU A 42 2.20 3.50 -6.28
CA LEU A 42 1.34 2.52 -5.63
C LEU A 42 1.73 1.07 -5.95
N GLU A 43 2.10 0.77 -7.21
CA GLU A 43 2.63 -0.56 -7.58
C GLU A 43 3.89 -0.90 -6.78
N LEU A 44 4.85 0.02 -6.72
CA LEU A 44 6.11 -0.17 -6.01
C LEU A 44 5.88 -0.28 -4.50
N PHE A 45 4.97 0.52 -3.95
CA PHE A 45 4.55 0.47 -2.56
C PHE A 45 3.98 -0.91 -2.20
N MET A 46 3.05 -1.45 -3.02
CA MET A 46 2.48 -2.77 -2.80
C MET A 46 3.54 -3.88 -2.87
N VAL A 47 4.44 -3.82 -3.85
CA VAL A 47 5.54 -4.78 -3.97
C VAL A 47 6.43 -4.74 -2.72
N ALA A 48 6.83 -3.55 -2.27
CA ALA A 48 7.70 -3.40 -1.11
C ALA A 48 7.05 -3.94 0.18
N LEU A 49 5.79 -3.58 0.45
CA LEU A 49 5.09 -4.02 1.65
C LEU A 49 4.84 -5.54 1.66
N VAL A 50 4.38 -6.10 0.53
CA VAL A 50 4.11 -7.54 0.40
C VAL A 50 5.41 -8.35 0.46
N THR A 51 6.50 -7.84 -0.11
CA THR A 51 7.81 -8.52 -0.06
C THR A 51 8.31 -8.63 1.37
N LYS A 52 8.34 -7.51 2.12
CA LYS A 52 8.71 -7.53 3.55
C LYS A 52 7.81 -8.46 4.36
N SER A 53 6.50 -8.45 4.08
CA SER A 53 5.56 -9.34 4.79
C SER A 53 5.76 -10.81 4.44
N ALA A 54 6.18 -11.12 3.21
CA ALA A 54 6.57 -12.45 2.80
C ALA A 54 7.89 -12.89 3.44
N ASP A 55 8.83 -11.98 3.69
CA ASP A 55 10.07 -12.28 4.44
C ASP A 55 9.72 -12.72 5.86
N VAL A 56 8.88 -11.96 6.57
CA VAL A 56 8.34 -12.34 7.89
C VAL A 56 7.61 -13.69 7.84
N ALA A 57 6.83 -13.95 6.79
CA ALA A 57 6.15 -15.24 6.63
C ALA A 57 7.14 -16.40 6.52
N ARG A 58 8.21 -16.22 5.73
CA ARG A 58 9.27 -17.24 5.56
C ARG A 58 10.04 -17.48 6.85
N GLU A 59 10.36 -16.44 7.61
CA GLU A 59 10.99 -16.56 8.94
C GLU A 59 10.14 -17.39 9.91
N LYS A 60 8.81 -17.27 9.82
CA LYS A 60 7.84 -18.05 10.59
C LYS A 60 7.50 -19.42 9.97
N ASN A 61 8.25 -19.88 8.95
CA ASN A 61 8.00 -21.11 8.19
C ASN A 61 6.59 -21.20 7.57
N SER A 62 5.95 -20.05 7.31
CA SER A 62 4.63 -19.98 6.67
C SER A 62 4.76 -19.80 5.16
N LYS A 63 3.90 -20.48 4.40
CA LYS A 63 3.72 -20.27 2.96
C LYS A 63 2.68 -19.21 2.63
N ARG A 64 2.05 -18.60 3.65
CA ARG A 64 0.95 -17.63 3.52
C ARG A 64 1.30 -16.36 4.28
N VAL A 65 1.08 -15.21 3.64
CA VAL A 65 1.15 -13.90 4.28
C VAL A 65 -0.18 -13.65 4.98
N SER A 66 -0.14 -13.48 6.31
CA SER A 66 -1.32 -13.14 7.12
C SER A 66 -1.40 -11.62 7.37
N ALA A 67 -2.57 -11.16 7.84
CA ALA A 67 -2.75 -9.76 8.23
C ALA A 67 -1.84 -9.37 9.41
N GLN A 68 -1.53 -10.32 10.29
CA GLN A 68 -0.64 -10.13 11.44
C GLN A 68 0.82 -9.95 11.00
N MET A 69 1.25 -10.64 9.94
CA MET A 69 2.58 -10.42 9.37
C MET A 69 2.72 -9.03 8.74
N LEU A 70 1.66 -8.55 8.06
CA LEU A 70 1.60 -7.17 7.57
C LEU A 70 1.67 -6.16 8.71
N LYS A 71 0.90 -6.40 9.80
CA LYS A 71 0.94 -5.56 11.01
C LYS A 71 2.36 -5.52 11.59
N GLN A 72 3.03 -6.66 11.71
CA GLN A 72 4.41 -6.73 12.22
C GLN A 72 5.37 -5.88 11.38
N VAL A 73 5.29 -5.94 10.04
CA VAL A 73 6.12 -5.10 9.15
C VAL A 73 5.87 -3.62 9.40
N VAL A 74 4.59 -3.22 9.47
CA VAL A 74 4.19 -1.83 9.71
C VAL A 74 4.67 -1.34 11.07
N GLU A 75 4.62 -2.19 12.10
CA GLU A 75 5.00 -1.80 13.45
C GLU A 75 6.52 -1.67 13.64
N THR A 76 7.30 -2.43 12.88
CA THR A 76 8.77 -2.54 13.04
C THR A 76 9.54 -1.45 12.29
N ASP A 77 8.98 -0.86 11.24
CA ASP A 77 9.69 0.06 10.35
C ASP A 77 8.93 1.39 10.22
N GLU A 78 9.58 2.49 10.63
CA GLU A 78 9.01 3.85 10.64
C GLU A 78 8.57 4.34 9.27
N GLN A 79 9.13 3.79 8.18
CA GLN A 79 8.69 4.14 6.82
C GLN A 79 7.20 3.84 6.58
N TRP A 80 6.61 2.93 7.38
CA TRP A 80 5.20 2.53 7.28
C TRP A 80 4.30 3.17 8.33
N ASP A 81 4.77 4.17 9.07
CA ASP A 81 4.05 4.76 10.20
C ASP A 81 2.61 5.19 9.86
N PHE A 82 2.41 5.73 8.64
CA PHE A 82 1.09 6.13 8.13
C PHE A 82 0.06 4.99 8.02
N LEU A 83 0.49 3.73 8.14
CA LEU A 83 -0.38 2.55 8.15
C LEU A 83 -0.71 2.05 9.56
N ARG A 84 -0.07 2.56 10.62
CA ARG A 84 -0.23 2.03 11.99
C ARG A 84 -1.66 2.09 12.48
N GLU A 85 -2.35 3.20 12.23
CA GLU A 85 -3.76 3.33 12.58
C GLU A 85 -4.63 2.27 11.87
N ILE A 86 -4.34 2.00 10.60
CA ILE A 86 -5.09 1.01 9.80
C ILE A 86 -4.86 -0.41 10.35
N VAL A 87 -3.61 -0.79 10.61
CA VAL A 87 -3.28 -2.15 11.09
C VAL A 87 -3.60 -2.37 12.56
N SER A 88 -3.83 -1.32 13.34
CA SER A 88 -4.25 -1.42 14.75
C SER A 88 -5.53 -2.24 14.93
N ARG A 89 -6.38 -2.28 13.89
CA ARG A 89 -7.65 -3.04 13.84
C ARG A 89 -7.45 -4.54 13.65
N VAL A 90 -6.25 -4.99 13.29
CA VAL A 90 -5.93 -6.41 13.16
C VAL A 90 -5.65 -6.98 14.55
N GLU A 91 -6.42 -7.99 14.93
CA GLU A 91 -6.24 -8.68 16.22
C GLU A 91 -4.89 -9.40 16.29
N ASN A 92 -4.25 -9.33 17.46
CA ASN A 92 -3.01 -10.06 17.73
C ASN A 92 -3.30 -11.56 17.87
N GLU A 93 -2.34 -12.43 17.51
CA GLU A 93 -2.51 -13.90 17.47
C GLU A 93 -2.80 -14.58 18.83
N GLU A 94 -2.99 -13.84 19.93
CA GLU A 94 -3.09 -14.39 21.29
C GLU A 94 -4.40 -15.15 21.62
N LYS A 95 -5.36 -15.28 20.69
CA LYS A 95 -6.63 -15.99 20.96
C LYS A 95 -6.74 -17.40 20.38
N ALA A 96 -5.82 -17.86 19.53
CA ALA A 96 -5.95 -19.19 18.90
C ALA A 96 -5.33 -20.35 19.69
N ALA A 97 -4.58 -20.08 20.78
CA ALA A 97 -3.91 -21.12 21.58
C ALA A 97 -4.71 -21.58 22.82
N LYS A 98 -5.96 -21.15 22.98
CA LYS A 98 -6.86 -21.58 24.06
C LYS A 98 -8.27 -21.85 23.53
N SER A 99 -8.44 -22.96 22.80
CA SER A 99 -9.73 -23.64 22.60
C SER A 99 -9.47 -25.09 22.26
#